data_AF-A0A3G2I8B5-F1
#
_entry.id   AF-A0A3G2I8B5-F1
#
_cell.length_a   1.000
_cell.length_b   1.000
_cell.length_c   1.000
_cell.angle_alpha   90.00
_cell.angle_beta   90.00
_cell.angle_gamma   90.00
#
_symmetry.space_group_name_H-M   'P 1'
#
loop_
_entity.id
_entity.type
_entity.pdbx_description
1 polymer ?
#
loop_
_entity_poly.entity_id
_entity_poly.type
_entity_poly.pdbx_seq_one_letter_code
_entity_poly.pdbx_strand_id
1 'polypeptide(L)'
;MSEEISLLNKRKAKVIAQTMSLLSKTSAPLIEVLVKYVVFKIKLSDITDFKHSAIYRAKSTYKENRDKVITLSGLYSPLYGREKSCPDQEPFSLIVNVDDDELKEGFVWYSTTAEKSFQMSDLDYFVLTDAGFAPYTQISNSGKRTRK
;
A
#
# COMPACT_ATOMS: atom_id res chain seq x y z
N MET A 1 24.39 4.47 8.75
CA MET A 1 23.34 3.43 8.61
C MET A 1 22.16 3.61 9.58
N SER A 2 21.84 4.83 10.05
CA SER A 2 20.75 5.06 11.02
C SER A 2 19.54 5.83 10.46
N GLU A 3 19.62 6.40 9.25
CA GLU A 3 18.51 7.15 8.64
C GLU A 3 17.59 6.29 7.76
N GLU A 4 18.05 5.12 7.32
CA GLU A 4 17.24 4.11 6.59
C GLU A 4 16.36 3.24 7.49
N ILE A 5 16.35 3.49 8.81
CA ILE A 5 15.21 3.13 9.67
C ILE A 5 14.01 4.09 9.36
N SER A 6 14.21 4.95 8.34
CA SER A 6 13.49 5.24 7.09
C SER A 6 12.05 5.72 7.10
N LEU A 7 11.85 6.63 6.15
CA LEU A 7 10.60 6.98 5.48
C LEU A 7 9.54 5.86 5.47
N LEU A 8 9.94 4.60 5.28
CA LEU A 8 9.07 3.43 5.24
C LEU A 8 8.37 3.16 6.58
N ASN A 9 9.08 3.22 7.71
CA ASN A 9 8.48 3.10 9.04
C ASN A 9 7.51 4.26 9.33
N LYS A 10 7.85 5.47 8.91
CA LYS A 10 6.94 6.65 9.02
C LYS A 10 5.66 6.44 8.21
N ARG A 11 5.77 5.94 6.98
CA ARG A 11 4.61 5.60 6.13
C ARG A 11 3.75 4.52 6.78
N LYS A 12 4.36 3.45 7.30
CA LYS A 12 3.64 2.37 8.00
C LYS A 12 2.88 2.84 9.23
N ALA A 13 3.53 3.63 10.07
CA ALA A 13 2.90 4.22 11.24
C ALA A 13 1.68 5.07 10.85
N LYS A 14 1.81 5.90 9.81
CA LYS A 14 0.73 6.73 9.28
C LYS A 14 -0.44 5.89 8.76
N VAL A 15 -0.15 4.84 7.98
CA VAL A 15 -1.18 3.93 7.45
C VAL A 15 -1.93 3.24 8.59
N ILE A 16 -1.22 2.65 9.57
CA ILE A 16 -1.86 2.01 10.73
C ILE A 16 -2.76 3.00 11.47
N ALA A 17 -2.26 4.21 11.73
CA ALA A 17 -3.02 5.24 12.43
C ALA A 17 -4.29 5.64 11.68
N GLN A 18 -4.18 5.90 10.37
CA GLN A 18 -5.33 6.28 9.53
C GLN A 18 -6.35 5.15 9.40
N THR A 19 -5.92 3.92 9.16
CA THR A 19 -6.81 2.76 9.06
C THR A 19 -7.58 2.56 10.37
N MET A 20 -6.87 2.61 11.51
CA MET A 20 -7.51 2.38 12.80
C MET A 20 -8.41 3.52 13.24
N SER A 21 -8.04 4.78 12.97
CA SER A 21 -8.88 5.93 13.34
C SER A 21 -10.17 6.00 12.52
N LEU A 22 -10.13 5.60 11.24
CA LEU A 22 -11.27 5.71 10.34
C LEU A 22 -12.20 4.49 10.40
N LEU A 23 -11.64 3.29 10.58
CA LEU A 23 -12.39 2.04 10.43
C LEU A 23 -12.59 1.26 11.74
N SER A 24 -12.20 1.84 12.89
CA SER A 24 -12.40 1.20 14.19
C SER A 24 -12.68 2.22 15.29
N LYS A 25 -13.26 1.77 16.41
CA LYS A 25 -13.43 2.56 17.63
C LYS A 25 -12.23 2.41 18.59
N THR A 26 -11.01 2.38 18.04
CA THR A 26 -9.78 2.22 18.83
C THR A 26 -9.29 3.58 19.32
N SER A 27 -8.93 3.70 20.60
CA SER A 27 -8.44 4.96 21.16
C SER A 27 -7.05 5.32 20.65
N ALA A 28 -6.77 6.61 20.51
CA ALA A 28 -5.48 7.10 20.03
C ALA A 28 -4.25 6.53 20.78
N PRO A 29 -4.25 6.42 22.13
CA PRO A 29 -3.11 5.84 22.84
C PRO A 29 -2.90 4.34 22.54
N LEU A 30 -3.99 3.59 22.29
CA LEU A 30 -3.90 2.17 21.90
C LEU A 30 -3.38 2.02 20.46
N ILE A 31 -3.70 2.97 19.56
CA ILE A 31 -3.15 3.02 18.20
C ILE A 31 -1.64 3.27 18.25
N GLU A 32 -1.15 4.19 19.08
CA GLU A 32 0.29 4.45 19.24
C GLU A 32 1.05 3.21 19.74
N VAL A 33 0.46 2.50 20.71
CA VAL A 33 1.01 1.24 21.22
C VAL A 33 1.02 0.15 20.15
N LEU A 34 -0.03 0.07 19.34
CA LEU A 34 -0.06 -0.85 18.19
C LEU A 34 1.05 -0.52 17.19
N VAL A 35 1.30 0.76 16.89
CA VAL A 35 2.39 1.20 16.01
C VAL A 35 3.75 0.79 16.59
N LYS A 36 3.98 1.04 17.89
CA LYS A 36 5.20 0.59 18.61
C LYS A 36 5.43 -0.91 18.47
N TYR A 37 4.38 -1.71 18.65
CA TYR A 37 4.47 -3.16 18.55
C TYR A 37 4.67 -3.66 17.11
N VAL A 38 3.92 -3.15 16.14
CA VAL A 38 3.87 -3.68 14.77
C VAL A 38 5.01 -3.14 13.91
N VAL A 39 5.30 -1.84 14.00
CA VAL A 39 6.28 -1.15 13.16
C VAL A 39 7.66 -1.22 13.80
N PHE A 40 7.77 -0.74 15.05
CA PHE A 40 9.06 -0.64 15.74
C PHE A 40 9.49 -1.92 16.44
N LYS A 41 8.69 -2.98 16.37
CA LYS A 41 8.95 -4.32 16.94
C LYS A 41 9.28 -4.29 18.44
N ILE A 42 8.76 -3.30 19.18
CA ILE A 42 8.89 -3.23 20.64
C ILE A 42 8.14 -4.42 21.25
N LYS A 43 8.78 -5.16 22.17
CA LYS A 43 8.16 -6.34 22.79
C LYS A 43 6.99 -5.92 23.67
N LEU A 44 5.95 -6.74 23.72
CA LEU A 44 4.78 -6.48 24.57
C LEU A 44 5.13 -6.41 26.06
N SER A 45 6.13 -7.18 26.51
CA SER A 45 6.67 -7.13 27.88
C SER A 45 7.12 -5.74 28.30
N ASP A 46 7.51 -4.91 27.34
CA ASP A 46 8.08 -3.59 27.56
C ASP A 46 6.99 -2.50 27.47
N ILE A 47 5.73 -2.89 27.27
CA ILE A 47 4.56 -2.02 27.15
C ILE A 47 3.66 -2.21 28.38
N THR A 48 3.73 -1.28 29.32
CA THR A 48 3.02 -1.37 30.60
C THR A 48 1.60 -0.79 30.56
N ASP A 49 1.34 0.11 29.62
CA ASP A 49 0.17 0.98 29.66
C ASP A 49 -1.13 0.29 29.21
N PHE A 50 -1.02 -0.90 28.62
CA PHE A 50 -2.15 -1.66 28.09
C PHE A 50 -2.02 -3.15 28.35
N LYS A 51 -3.15 -3.81 28.59
CA LYS A 51 -3.22 -5.28 28.65
C LYS A 51 -2.81 -5.86 27.30
N HIS A 52 -1.96 -6.89 27.30
CA HIS A 52 -1.54 -7.59 26.08
C HIS A 52 -2.73 -8.03 25.22
N SER A 53 -3.83 -8.49 25.84
CA SER A 53 -5.05 -8.90 25.14
C SER A 53 -5.69 -7.77 24.34
N ALA A 54 -5.65 -6.52 24.83
CA ALA A 54 -6.15 -5.36 24.09
C ALA A 54 -5.27 -5.07 22.85
N ILE A 55 -3.95 -5.21 22.99
CA ILE A 55 -3.00 -5.00 21.89
C ILE A 55 -3.17 -6.08 20.81
N TYR A 56 -3.36 -7.34 21.21
CA TYR A 56 -3.64 -8.44 20.27
C TYR A 56 -4.95 -8.24 19.52
N ARG A 57 -6.02 -7.81 20.20
CA ARG A 57 -7.30 -7.48 19.55
C ARG A 57 -7.13 -6.34 18.55
N ALA A 58 -6.46 -5.25 18.95
CA ALA A 58 -6.19 -4.13 18.06
C ALA A 58 -5.38 -4.55 16.82
N LYS A 59 -4.43 -5.48 16.97
CA LYS A 59 -3.69 -6.06 15.84
C LYS A 59 -4.57 -6.88 14.90
N SER A 60 -5.50 -7.69 15.43
CA SER A 60 -6.47 -8.43 14.59
C SER A 60 -7.37 -7.49 13.83
N THR A 61 -7.97 -6.52 14.53
CA THR A 61 -8.83 -5.50 13.93
C THR A 61 -8.10 -4.69 12.85
N TYR A 62 -6.83 -4.35 13.08
CA TYR A 62 -6.01 -3.70 12.05
C TYR A 62 -5.86 -4.55 10.80
N LYS A 63 -5.59 -5.86 10.93
CA LYS A 63 -5.49 -6.77 9.78
C LYS A 63 -6.80 -6.82 9.00
N GLU A 64 -7.91 -7.09 9.68
CA GLU A 64 -9.24 -7.15 9.06
C GLU A 64 -9.61 -5.85 8.33
N ASN A 65 -9.29 -4.70 8.92
CA ASN A 65 -9.56 -3.40 8.30
C ASN A 65 -8.58 -3.07 7.17
N ARG A 66 -7.34 -3.54 7.24
CA ARG A 66 -6.37 -3.40 6.15
C ARG A 66 -6.84 -4.16 4.92
N ASP A 67 -7.38 -5.35 5.08
CA ASP A 67 -7.91 -6.15 3.96
C ASP A 67 -9.07 -5.40 3.28
N LYS A 68 -9.98 -4.80 4.06
CA LYS A 68 -11.03 -3.93 3.52
C LYS A 68 -10.47 -2.72 2.75
N VAL A 69 -9.43 -2.08 3.29
CA VAL A 69 -8.77 -0.94 2.60
C VAL A 69 -8.17 -1.40 1.28
N ILE A 70 -7.52 -2.56 1.24
CA ILE A 70 -6.95 -3.13 0.01
C ILE A 70 -8.06 -3.34 -1.03
N THR A 71 -9.16 -4.00 -0.66
CA THR A 71 -10.31 -4.21 -1.55
C THR A 71 -10.88 -2.89 -2.07
N LEU A 72 -11.11 -1.92 -1.21
CA LEU A 72 -11.63 -0.60 -1.61
C LEU A 72 -10.63 0.16 -2.48
N SER A 73 -9.33 0.07 -2.19
CA SER A 73 -8.29 0.73 -2.98
C SER A 73 -8.25 0.19 -4.42
N GLY A 74 -8.57 -1.09 -4.61
CA GLY A 74 -8.75 -1.66 -5.95
C GLY A 74 -9.88 -1.00 -6.74
N LEU A 75 -11.02 -0.68 -6.09
CA LEU A 75 -12.17 -0.03 -6.73
C LEU A 75 -11.90 1.43 -7.12
N TYR A 76 -11.09 2.13 -6.32
CA TYR A 76 -10.75 3.54 -6.56
C TYR A 76 -9.39 3.72 -7.23
N SER A 77 -8.81 2.64 -7.78
CA SER A 77 -7.49 2.76 -8.40
C SER A 77 -7.55 3.68 -9.62
N PRO A 78 -6.69 4.71 -9.69
CA PRO A 78 -6.59 5.56 -10.87
C PRO A 78 -5.75 4.92 -12.00
N LEU A 79 -5.08 3.79 -11.73
CA LEU A 79 -4.14 3.16 -12.64
C LEU A 79 -4.41 1.66 -12.75
N TYR A 80 -4.49 1.18 -13.98
CA TYR A 80 -4.72 -0.22 -14.30
C TYR A 80 -3.49 -0.78 -15.00
N GLY A 81 -3.28 -2.08 -14.84
CA GLY A 81 -2.16 -2.82 -15.39
C GLY A 81 -2.63 -4.04 -16.17
N ARG A 82 -1.81 -4.47 -17.12
CA ARG A 82 -1.97 -5.75 -17.81
C ARG A 82 -0.61 -6.38 -17.99
N GLU A 83 -0.51 -7.68 -17.73
CA GLU A 83 0.74 -8.40 -17.97
C GLU A 83 1.10 -8.39 -19.45
N LYS A 84 2.36 -8.04 -19.76
CA LYS A 84 2.87 -8.03 -21.15
C LYS A 84 2.85 -9.42 -21.79
N SER A 85 2.96 -10.47 -20.97
CA SER A 85 2.84 -11.86 -21.40
C SER A 85 1.41 -12.27 -21.77
N CYS A 86 0.40 -11.49 -21.37
CA CYS A 86 -1.02 -11.83 -21.53
C CYS A 86 -1.79 -10.66 -22.18
N PRO A 87 -1.54 -10.34 -23.46
CA PRO A 87 -2.10 -9.15 -24.12
C PRO A 87 -3.63 -9.17 -24.24
N ASP A 88 -4.23 -10.36 -24.25
CA ASP A 88 -5.69 -10.55 -24.37
C ASP A 88 -6.42 -10.41 -23.03
N GLN A 89 -5.69 -10.30 -21.92
CA GLN A 89 -6.29 -10.09 -20.60
C GLN A 89 -6.89 -8.67 -20.50
N GLU A 90 -8.00 -8.53 -19.81
CA GLU A 90 -8.53 -7.20 -19.46
C GLU A 90 -7.63 -6.53 -18.40
N PRO A 91 -7.33 -5.22 -18.51
CA PRO A 91 -6.56 -4.51 -17.50
C PRO A 91 -7.20 -4.59 -16.11
N PHE A 92 -6.39 -4.85 -15.09
CA PHE A 92 -6.80 -4.96 -13.69
C PHE A 92 -6.30 -3.77 -12.87
N SER A 93 -6.99 -3.44 -11.78
CA SER A 93 -6.61 -2.32 -10.92
C SER A 93 -5.28 -2.60 -10.22
N LEU A 94 -4.42 -1.57 -10.20
CA LEU A 94 -3.15 -1.62 -9.48
C LEU A 94 -3.27 -0.81 -8.20
N ILE A 95 -2.85 -1.39 -7.08
CA ILE A 95 -2.61 -0.65 -5.85
C ILE A 95 -1.13 -0.72 -5.50
N VAL A 96 -0.64 0.26 -4.75
CA VAL A 96 0.75 0.27 -4.30
C VAL A 96 1.00 -0.94 -3.39
N ASN A 97 2.01 -1.73 -3.72
CA ASN A 97 2.47 -2.79 -2.84
C ASN A 97 3.08 -2.18 -1.57
N VAL A 98 2.75 -2.77 -0.43
CA VAL A 98 3.15 -2.32 0.91
C VAL A 98 3.79 -3.45 1.73
N ASP A 99 4.13 -4.56 1.09
CA ASP A 99 4.98 -5.61 1.65
C ASP A 99 6.46 -5.26 1.50
N ASP A 100 7.23 -5.37 2.58
CA ASP A 100 8.63 -4.92 2.57
C ASP A 100 9.55 -5.85 1.79
N ASP A 101 9.30 -7.14 1.87
CA ASP A 101 10.21 -8.12 1.29
C ASP A 101 10.03 -8.13 -0.23
N GLU A 102 8.78 -8.04 -0.69
CA GLU A 102 8.48 -7.86 -2.11
C GLU A 102 8.94 -6.51 -2.65
N LEU A 103 8.81 -5.41 -1.89
CA LEU A 103 9.32 -4.10 -2.34
C LEU A 103 10.84 -4.09 -2.51
N LYS A 104 11.58 -4.80 -1.64
CA LYS A 104 13.05 -4.95 -1.80
C LYS A 104 13.42 -5.71 -3.07
N GLU A 105 12.56 -6.63 -3.49
CA GLU A 105 12.70 -7.40 -4.72
C GLU A 105 12.18 -6.65 -5.97
N GLY A 106 11.68 -5.41 -5.80
CA GLY A 106 11.26 -4.54 -6.90
C GLY A 106 9.79 -4.66 -7.30
N PHE A 107 8.97 -5.40 -6.53
CA PHE A 107 7.54 -5.51 -6.77
C PHE A 107 6.78 -4.31 -6.21
N VAL A 108 6.47 -3.34 -7.09
CA VAL A 108 5.89 -2.05 -6.71
C VAL A 108 4.36 -2.09 -6.70
N TRP A 109 3.75 -2.93 -7.53
CA TRP A 109 2.29 -2.98 -7.69
C TRP A 109 1.73 -4.28 -7.13
N TYR A 110 0.53 -4.21 -6.56
CA TYR A 110 -0.26 -5.36 -6.17
C TYR A 110 -1.59 -5.33 -6.93
N SER A 111 -1.99 -6.48 -7.47
CA SER A 111 -3.30 -6.69 -8.07
C SER A 111 -4.19 -7.41 -7.07
N THR A 112 -5.33 -6.81 -6.73
CA THR A 112 -6.34 -7.48 -5.91
C THR A 112 -7.02 -8.62 -6.67
N THR A 113 -7.09 -8.55 -8.00
CA THR A 113 -7.76 -9.55 -8.83
C THR A 113 -6.88 -10.79 -9.05
N ALA A 114 -5.59 -10.58 -9.27
CA ALA A 114 -4.63 -11.67 -9.45
C ALA A 114 -4.00 -12.17 -8.14
N GLU A 115 -4.29 -11.49 -7.01
CA GLU A 115 -3.72 -11.75 -5.68
C GLU A 115 -2.19 -11.89 -5.71
N LYS A 116 -1.54 -11.04 -6.51
CA LYS A 116 -0.11 -11.12 -6.82
C LYS A 116 0.49 -9.74 -7.02
N SER A 117 1.78 -9.63 -6.70
CA SER A 117 2.58 -8.44 -6.91
C SER A 117 3.37 -8.47 -8.23
N PHE A 118 3.60 -7.28 -8.80
CA PHE A 118 4.21 -7.08 -10.11
C PHE A 118 5.32 -6.04 -10.06
N GLN A 119 6.37 -6.26 -10.83
CA GLN A 119 7.37 -5.22 -11.08
C GLN A 119 6.85 -4.25 -12.13
N MET A 120 7.46 -3.06 -12.19
CA MET A 120 7.03 -2.06 -13.16
C MET A 120 7.23 -2.49 -14.62
N SER A 121 8.25 -3.31 -14.88
CA SER A 121 8.61 -3.81 -16.21
C SER A 121 7.62 -4.80 -16.80
N ASP A 122 6.86 -5.48 -15.94
CA ASP A 122 6.04 -6.63 -16.31
C ASP A 122 4.69 -6.21 -16.89
N LEU A 123 4.33 -4.93 -16.72
CA LEU A 123 3.00 -4.42 -17.00
C LEU A 123 3.01 -3.38 -18.12
N ASP A 124 1.97 -3.44 -18.95
CA ASP A 124 1.45 -2.31 -19.70
C ASP A 124 0.42 -1.57 -18.84
N TYR A 125 0.38 -0.24 -18.95
CA TYR A 125 -0.40 0.63 -18.06
C TYR A 125 -1.58 1.29 -18.77
N PHE A 126 -2.68 1.44 -18.04
CA PHE A 126 -3.94 1.96 -18.54
C PHE A 126 -4.62 2.87 -17.52
N VAL A 127 -5.51 3.72 -18.00
CA VAL A 127 -6.48 4.48 -17.21
C VAL A 127 -7.89 4.10 -17.63
N LEU A 128 -8.81 4.03 -16.67
CA LEU A 128 -10.22 3.79 -16.95
C LEU A 128 -10.89 5.12 -17.34
N THR A 129 -11.58 5.11 -18.47
CA THR A 129 -12.35 6.24 -19.02
C THR A 129 -13.79 5.79 -19.31
N ASP A 130 -14.66 6.73 -19.66
CA ASP A 130 -16.05 6.42 -20.05
C ASP A 130 -16.14 5.47 -21.26
N ALA A 131 -15.10 5.44 -22.11
CA ALA A 131 -15.01 4.57 -23.28
C ALA A 131 -14.27 3.25 -23.01
N GLY A 132 -13.88 2.98 -21.76
CA GLY A 132 -13.08 1.81 -21.36
C GLY A 132 -11.62 2.15 -21.05
N PHE A 133 -10.74 1.16 -21.19
CA PHE A 133 -9.32 1.30 -20.85
C PHE A 133 -8.51 1.99 -21.95
N ALA A 134 -7.92 3.14 -21.63
CA ALA A 134 -7.01 3.86 -22.51
C ALA A 134 -5.55 3.67 -22.06
N PRO A 135 -4.58 3.46 -22.96
CA PRO A 135 -3.17 3.36 -22.59
C PRO A 135 -2.68 4.59 -21.81
N TYR A 136 -1.99 4.36 -20.70
CA TYR A 136 -1.40 5.41 -19.91
C TYR A 136 -0.08 5.87 -20.54
N THR A 137 -0.09 7.04 -21.15
CA THR A 137 1.14 7.71 -21.61
C THR A 137 1.66 8.63 -20.50
N GLN A 138 2.86 8.37 -19.99
CA GLN A 138 3.56 9.39 -19.21
C GLN A 138 3.74 10.63 -20.08
N ILE A 139 3.29 11.79 -19.59
CA ILE A 139 3.64 13.07 -20.20
C ILE A 139 5.15 13.23 -20.02
N SER A 140 5.93 12.78 -21.00
CA SER A 140 7.33 13.16 -21.07
C SER A 140 7.33 14.67 -21.30
N ASN A 141 7.72 15.44 -20.28
CA ASN A 141 8.12 16.82 -20.47
C ASN A 141 9.43 16.83 -21.28
N SER A 142 9.37 16.45 -22.55
CA SER A 142 10.37 16.82 -23.55
C SER A 142 10.09 18.27 -23.92
N GLY A 143 10.26 19.18 -22.96
CA GLY A 143 10.40 20.59 -23.23
C GLY A 143 11.68 20.76 -24.04
N LYS A 144 11.57 20.69 -25.37
CA LYS A 144 12.59 21.20 -26.28
C LYS A 144 12.80 22.67 -25.90
N ARG A 145 13.83 22.95 -25.11
CA ARG A 145 14.40 24.30 -24.99
C ARG A 145 14.98 24.64 -26.36
N THR A 146 14.16 25.21 -27.23
CA THR A 146 14.64 26.00 -28.36
C THR A 146 15.36 27.22 -27.79
N ARG A 147 16.69 27.15 -27.69
CA ARG A 147 17.53 28.35 -27.64
C ARG A 147 17.36 29.07 -28.98
N LYS A 148 16.69 30.23 -28.95
CA LYS A 148 16.94 31.30 -29.91
C LYS A 148 18.08 32.15 -29.38
#